data_AF-A0A256AC35-F1
#
_entry.id   AF-A0A256AC35-F1
#
_cell.length_a   1.000
_cell.length_b   1.000
_cell.length_c   1.000
_cell.angle_alpha   90.00
_cell.angle_beta   90.00
_cell.angle_gamma   90.00
#
_symmetry.space_group_name_H-M   'P 1'
#
loop_
_entity.id
_entity.type
_entity.pdbx_description
1 polymer ?
#
loop_
_entity_poly.entity_id
_entity_poly.type
_entity_poly.pdbx_seq_one_letter_code
_entity_poly.pdbx_strand_id
1 'polypeptide(L)'
;MYDYKHRYLNVNWATIYDEWRDGTGPEKSIFEGYHPANGWIEQNLAFQEKLAAFNESGLSKKKYDVNFTLWDVITTPEGDNQAQMMGSYSVSFYKLGDRILSLALDSKSRKSFYYHLRGIRNWPSPCNHCSQHQRYSKQTTTYQRYFFFTE
;
A
#
# COMPACT_ATOMS: atom_id res chain seq x y z
N MET A 1 6.72 20.35 8.94
CA MET A 1 7.27 19.28 8.07
C MET A 1 7.01 17.96 8.79
N TYR A 2 6.22 17.05 8.23
CA TYR A 2 5.93 15.77 8.89
C TYR A 2 7.16 14.85 8.75
N ASP A 3 7.60 14.25 9.86
CA ASP A 3 8.75 13.33 9.90
C ASP A 3 8.35 11.99 9.28
N TYR A 4 8.85 11.70 8.07
CA TYR A 4 8.65 10.43 7.37
C TYR A 4 9.91 9.57 7.49
N LYS A 5 9.76 8.31 7.86
CA LYS A 5 10.86 7.35 7.98
C LYS A 5 11.11 6.67 6.64
N HIS A 6 12.30 6.87 6.08
CA HIS A 6 12.78 6.06 4.96
C HIS A 6 12.99 4.61 5.39
N ARG A 7 12.44 3.65 4.65
CA ARG A 7 12.44 2.23 5.00
C ARG A 7 13.54 1.51 4.23
N TYR A 8 14.33 0.72 4.95
CA TYR A 8 15.43 -0.07 4.38
C TYR A 8 14.89 -1.30 3.65
N LEU A 9 15.68 -1.86 2.72
CA LEU A 9 15.30 -2.99 1.85
C LEU A 9 14.88 -4.27 2.59
N ASN A 10 15.30 -4.44 3.84
CA ASN A 10 14.92 -5.58 4.67
C ASN A 10 13.52 -5.45 5.28
N VAL A 11 12.88 -4.28 5.15
CA VAL A 11 11.49 -4.09 5.56
C VAL A 11 10.57 -4.70 4.51
N ASN A 12 9.90 -5.77 4.89
CA ASN A 12 8.90 -6.44 4.06
C ASN A 12 7.50 -6.27 4.66
N TRP A 13 6.50 -6.83 3.98
CA TRP A 13 5.12 -6.82 4.44
C TRP A 13 4.96 -7.31 5.88
N ALA A 14 5.62 -8.41 6.26
CA ALA A 14 5.48 -8.99 7.60
C ALA A 14 5.92 -8.00 8.69
N THR A 15 7.03 -7.30 8.45
CA THR A 15 7.52 -6.23 9.34
C THR A 15 6.48 -5.11 9.50
N ILE A 16 5.92 -4.67 8.38
CA ILE A 16 4.94 -3.57 8.33
C ILE A 16 3.62 -4.00 9.00
N TYR A 17 3.19 -5.25 8.81
CA TYR A 17 2.02 -5.85 9.45
C TYR A 17 2.20 -5.94 10.96
N ASP A 18 3.34 -6.43 11.44
CA ASP A 18 3.64 -6.54 12.86
C ASP A 18 3.64 -5.16 13.53
N GLU A 19 4.27 -4.16 12.91
CA GLU A 19 4.24 -2.79 13.41
C GLU A 19 2.82 -2.22 13.49
N TRP A 20 2.00 -2.43 12.47
CA TRP A 20 0.60 -2.02 12.48
C TRP A 20 -0.20 -2.76 13.57
N ARG A 21 -0.01 -4.07 13.70
CA ARG A 21 -0.69 -4.93 14.68
C ARG A 21 -0.36 -4.49 16.11
N ASP A 22 0.90 -4.23 16.37
CA ASP A 22 1.43 -3.96 17.71
C ASP A 22 1.31 -2.48 18.10
N GLY A 23 0.91 -1.64 17.15
CA GLY A 23 0.63 -0.22 17.40
C GLY A 23 1.84 0.69 17.39
N THR A 24 3.00 0.16 17.00
CA THR A 24 4.20 0.96 16.74
C THR A 24 4.12 1.64 15.38
N GLY A 25 3.24 1.12 14.50
CA GLY A 25 2.91 1.60 13.18
C GLY A 25 4.03 1.48 12.16
N PRO A 26 3.70 1.38 10.86
CA PRO A 26 4.56 1.88 9.80
C PRO A 26 4.22 3.35 9.50
N GLU A 27 3.73 4.10 10.49
CA GLU A 27 3.21 5.47 10.31
C GLU A 27 4.25 6.35 9.61
N LYS A 28 3.85 6.97 8.49
CA LYS A 28 4.70 7.86 7.69
C LYS A 28 5.96 7.18 7.14
N SER A 29 5.77 6.11 6.36
CA SER A 29 6.86 5.39 5.70
C SER A 29 7.13 5.91 4.29
N ILE A 30 8.40 5.92 3.88
CA ILE A 30 8.84 6.13 2.49
C ILE A 30 9.58 4.88 2.01
N PHE A 31 9.18 4.39 0.84
CA PHE A 31 9.80 3.31 0.09
C PHE A 31 10.28 3.85 -1.25
N GLU A 32 11.58 3.79 -1.52
CA GLU A 32 12.17 4.39 -2.73
C GLU A 32 12.98 3.38 -3.54
N GLY A 33 12.93 3.51 -4.87
CA GLY A 33 13.75 2.77 -5.81
C GLY A 33 13.43 1.27 -5.83
N TYR A 34 14.47 0.44 -5.93
CA TYR A 34 14.36 -1.02 -5.92
C TYR A 34 14.07 -1.55 -4.51
N HIS A 35 12.87 -1.25 -4.00
CA HIS A 35 12.39 -1.75 -2.71
C HIS A 35 11.38 -2.89 -2.96
N PRO A 36 11.39 -4.00 -2.20
CA PRO A 36 10.43 -5.09 -2.39
C PRO A 36 8.97 -4.62 -2.40
N ALA A 37 8.65 -3.64 -1.56
CA ALA A 37 7.32 -3.02 -1.52
C ALA A 37 6.92 -2.27 -2.80
N ASN A 38 7.88 -1.70 -3.54
CA ASN A 38 7.63 -1.08 -4.85
C ASN A 38 7.41 -2.14 -5.94
N GLY A 39 8.22 -3.20 -5.93
CA GLY A 39 8.10 -4.30 -6.88
C GLY A 39 6.72 -4.97 -6.88
N TRP A 40 6.00 -4.95 -5.76
CA TRP A 40 4.64 -5.45 -5.68
C TRP A 40 3.60 -4.51 -6.32
N ILE A 41 3.81 -3.20 -6.22
CA ILE A 41 2.97 -2.22 -6.93
C ILE A 41 3.18 -2.37 -8.43
N GLU A 42 4.43 -2.53 -8.86
CA GLU A 42 4.78 -2.73 -10.27
C GLU A 42 4.13 -3.99 -10.85
N GLN A 43 3.96 -5.06 -10.07
CA GLN A 43 3.31 -6.28 -10.55
C GLN A 43 1.77 -6.24 -10.50
N ASN A 44 1.18 -5.22 -9.87
CA ASN A 44 -0.27 -5.13 -9.75
C ASN A 44 -0.93 -4.83 -11.13
N LEU A 45 -1.90 -5.63 -11.53
CA LEU A 45 -2.57 -5.48 -12.82
C LEU A 45 -3.24 -4.11 -12.97
N ALA A 46 -3.98 -3.65 -11.95
CA ALA A 46 -4.66 -2.37 -11.99
C ALA A 46 -3.68 -1.19 -12.08
N PHE A 47 -2.48 -1.30 -11.47
CA PHE A 47 -1.39 -0.35 -11.69
C PHE A 47 -0.93 -0.33 -13.14
N GLN A 48 -0.64 -1.50 -13.70
CA GLN A 48 -0.16 -1.66 -15.07
C GLN A 48 -1.15 -1.10 -16.10
N GLU A 49 -2.45 -1.30 -15.89
CA GLU A 49 -3.49 -0.67 -16.71
C GLU A 49 -3.43 0.88 -16.66
N LYS A 50 -3.20 1.48 -15.49
CA LYS A 50 -3.09 2.94 -15.37
C LYS A 50 -1.79 3.46 -15.98
N LEU A 51 -0.70 2.70 -15.88
CA LEU A 51 0.58 3.04 -16.51
C LEU A 51 0.46 3.00 -18.04
N ALA A 52 -0.16 1.96 -18.61
CA ALA A 52 -0.44 1.88 -20.03
C ALA A 52 -1.31 3.06 -20.51
N ALA A 53 -2.41 3.35 -19.79
CA ALA A 53 -3.27 4.50 -20.11
C ALA A 53 -2.53 5.85 -19.99
N PHE A 54 -1.56 5.98 -19.09
CA PHE A 54 -0.69 7.15 -19.02
C PHE A 54 0.20 7.26 -20.26
N ASN A 55 0.86 6.16 -20.65
CA ASN A 55 1.71 6.11 -21.84
C ASN A 55 0.96 6.50 -23.12
N GLU A 56 -0.23 5.95 -23.30
CA GLU A 56 -1.10 6.26 -24.45
C GLU A 56 -1.60 7.71 -24.45
N SER A 57 -1.73 8.34 -23.28
CA SER A 57 -2.27 9.70 -23.17
C SER A 57 -1.35 10.79 -23.73
N GLY A 58 -0.04 10.53 -23.85
CA GLY A 58 0.96 11.52 -24.27
C GLY A 58 1.20 12.67 -23.28
N LEU A 59 0.60 12.62 -22.08
CA LEU A 59 0.72 13.65 -21.06
C LEU A 59 2.07 13.55 -20.32
N SER A 60 2.59 14.69 -19.86
CA SER A 60 3.82 14.74 -19.06
C SER A 60 3.59 14.42 -17.58
N LYS A 61 2.35 14.52 -17.11
CA LYS A 61 1.94 14.19 -15.74
C LYS A 61 0.46 13.84 -15.68
N LYS A 62 0.11 12.78 -14.94
CA LYS A 62 -1.30 12.48 -14.63
C LYS A 62 -1.43 11.71 -13.32
N LYS A 63 -2.51 11.98 -12.59
CA LYS A 63 -2.92 11.21 -11.41
C LYS A 63 -4.02 10.23 -11.79
N TYR A 64 -3.92 9.01 -11.26
CA TYR A 64 -4.96 7.99 -11.31
C TYR A 64 -5.25 7.47 -9.92
N ASP A 65 -6.46 6.96 -9.75
CA ASP A 65 -6.82 6.15 -8.59
C ASP A 65 -6.83 4.68 -9.03
N VAL A 66 -6.12 3.86 -8.26
CA VAL A 66 -6.04 2.41 -8.43
C VAL A 66 -6.98 1.80 -7.40
N ASN A 67 -8.02 1.12 -7.88
CA ASN A 67 -9.00 0.47 -7.04
C ASN A 67 -8.57 -0.97 -6.79
N PHE A 68 -8.37 -1.32 -5.53
CA PHE A 68 -8.04 -2.68 -5.12
C PHE A 68 -9.32 -3.45 -4.82
N THR A 69 -9.53 -4.53 -5.56
CA THR A 69 -10.74 -5.33 -5.54
C THR A 69 -10.49 -6.71 -4.93
N LEU A 70 -11.57 -7.48 -4.76
CA LEU A 70 -11.45 -8.86 -4.30
C LEU A 70 -10.67 -9.73 -5.31
N TRP A 71 -10.69 -9.39 -6.60
CA TRP A 71 -9.90 -10.10 -7.60
C TRP A 71 -8.41 -9.94 -7.35
N ASP A 72 -7.96 -8.73 -7.01
CA ASP A 72 -6.56 -8.48 -6.65
C ASP A 72 -6.13 -9.31 -5.44
N VAL A 73 -7.02 -9.48 -4.44
CA VAL A 73 -6.75 -10.36 -3.28
C VAL A 73 -6.58 -11.83 -3.68
N ILE A 74 -7.34 -12.30 -4.67
CA ILE A 74 -7.32 -13.70 -5.12
C ILE A 74 -6.08 -13.99 -5.97
N THR A 75 -5.67 -13.04 -6.80
CA THR A 75 -4.54 -13.19 -7.74
C THR A 75 -3.20 -12.86 -7.12
N THR A 76 -3.18 -12.19 -5.96
CA THR A 76 -1.97 -11.93 -5.18
C THR A 76 -1.39 -13.25 -4.62
N PRO A 77 -0.13 -13.60 -4.90
CA PRO A 77 0.52 -14.81 -4.39
C PRO A 77 0.56 -14.88 -2.85
N GLU A 78 0.50 -16.10 -2.28
CA GLU A 78 0.68 -16.29 -0.83
C GLU A 78 2.07 -15.81 -0.39
N GLY A 79 2.11 -14.84 0.52
CA GLY A 79 3.35 -14.18 0.99
C GLY A 79 3.59 -12.77 0.42
N ASP A 80 2.81 -12.37 -0.58
CA ASP A 80 2.86 -11.06 -1.24
C ASP A 80 1.73 -10.12 -0.78
N ASN A 81 1.64 -9.84 0.51
CA ASN A 81 0.48 -9.12 1.04
C ASN A 81 0.67 -7.60 1.06
N GLN A 82 1.72 -7.05 0.41
CA GLN A 82 1.97 -5.61 0.43
C GLN A 82 0.90 -4.84 -0.36
N ALA A 83 0.51 -5.34 -1.53
CA ALA A 83 -0.58 -4.75 -2.31
C ALA A 83 -1.91 -4.81 -1.53
N GLN A 84 -2.19 -5.91 -0.83
CA GLN A 84 -3.36 -6.02 0.08
C GLN A 84 -3.30 -4.99 1.21
N MET A 85 -2.11 -4.80 1.79
CA MET A 85 -1.85 -3.79 2.82
C MET A 85 -2.12 -2.38 2.31
N MET A 86 -1.66 -2.03 1.10
CA MET A 86 -1.94 -0.75 0.45
C MET A 86 -3.40 -0.56 0.04
N GLY A 87 -4.09 -1.64 -0.34
CA GLY A 87 -5.48 -1.58 -0.85
C GLY A 87 -5.62 -0.61 -2.01
N SER A 88 -6.72 0.14 -2.07
CA SER A 88 -6.88 1.18 -3.08
C SER A 88 -5.97 2.37 -2.74
N TYR A 89 -5.26 2.87 -3.74
CA TYR A 89 -4.30 3.96 -3.58
C TYR A 89 -4.37 4.92 -4.77
N SER A 90 -3.83 6.12 -4.58
CA SER A 90 -3.63 7.05 -5.68
C SER A 90 -2.21 6.90 -6.22
N VAL A 91 -2.04 6.95 -7.53
CA VAL A 91 -0.73 7.01 -8.19
C VAL A 91 -0.65 8.26 -9.05
N SER A 92 0.49 8.95 -9.01
CA SER A 92 0.83 10.02 -9.93
C SER A 92 2.02 9.61 -10.78
N PHE A 93 1.86 9.68 -12.09
CA PHE A 93 2.92 9.44 -13.06
C PHE A 93 3.50 10.76 -13.55
N TYR A 94 4.82 10.79 -13.72
CA TYR A 94 5.58 11.93 -14.24
C TYR A 94 6.54 11.43 -15.30
N LYS A 95 6.43 11.94 -16.52
CA LYS A 95 7.37 11.62 -17.61
C LYS A 95 8.67 12.41 -17.43
N LEU A 96 9.79 11.71 -17.34
CA LEU A 96 11.13 12.25 -17.12
C LEU A 96 12.08 11.70 -18.20
N GLY A 97 12.05 12.33 -19.38
CA GLY A 97 12.75 11.81 -20.56
C GLY A 97 12.14 10.49 -21.00
N ASP A 98 12.97 9.44 -21.01
CA ASP A 98 12.59 8.08 -21.42
C ASP A 98 12.08 7.22 -20.25
N ARG A 99 11.97 7.79 -19.05
CA ARG A 99 11.49 7.09 -17.85
C ARG A 99 10.25 7.74 -17.27
N ILE A 100 9.51 6.98 -16.48
CA ILE A 100 8.34 7.47 -15.77
C ILE A 100 8.60 7.33 -14.28
N LEU A 101 8.53 8.45 -13.56
CA LEU A 101 8.50 8.43 -12.11
C LEU A 101 7.08 8.17 -11.64
N SER A 102 6.90 7.08 -10.91
CA SER A 102 5.66 6.67 -10.28
C SER A 102 5.68 7.06 -8.80
N LEU A 103 4.67 7.83 -8.39
CA LEU A 103 4.43 8.21 -7.00
C LEU A 103 3.12 7.58 -6.53
N ALA A 104 3.19 6.48 -5.79
CA ALA A 104 2.01 5.89 -5.18
C ALA A 104 1.87 6.32 -3.71
N LEU A 105 0.64 6.63 -3.32
CA LEU A 105 0.28 7.13 -2.00
C LEU A 105 -0.90 6.33 -1.46
N ASP A 106 -0.69 5.64 -0.34
CA ASP A 106 -1.78 5.03 0.42
C ASP A 106 -1.98 5.77 1.75
N SER A 107 -3.24 5.84 2.16
CA SER A 107 -3.64 6.29 3.48
C SER A 107 -4.78 5.41 3.96
N LYS A 108 -4.53 4.54 4.95
CA LYS A 108 -5.58 3.73 5.56
C LYS A 108 -5.83 4.08 7.01
N SER A 109 -7.12 4.04 7.36
CA SER A 109 -7.53 3.99 8.75
C SER A 109 -7.41 2.57 9.31
N ARG A 110 -7.30 2.46 10.63
CA ARG A 110 -7.28 1.18 11.38
C ARG A 110 -8.38 0.21 10.95
N LYS A 111 -9.57 0.74 10.61
CA LYS A 111 -10.74 -0.06 10.21
C LYS A 111 -10.62 -0.60 8.79
N SER A 112 -9.98 0.14 7.89
CA SER A 112 -9.86 -0.23 6.48
C SER A 112 -8.86 -1.35 6.23
N PHE A 113 -7.93 -1.59 7.16
CA PHE A 113 -6.90 -2.62 7.02
C PHE A 113 -7.46 -4.05 6.98
N TYR A 114 -8.52 -4.30 7.76
CA TYR A 114 -9.13 -5.62 7.90
C TYR A 114 -9.84 -6.10 6.63
N TYR A 115 -10.47 -5.20 5.89
CA TYR A 115 -11.32 -5.55 4.76
C TYR A 115 -10.60 -6.20 3.56
N HIS A 116 -9.28 -6.36 3.60
CA HIS A 116 -8.47 -6.82 2.48
C HIS A 116 -7.63 -8.10 2.73
N LEU A 117 -7.68 -8.69 3.93
CA LEU A 117 -6.80 -9.83 4.28
C LEU A 117 -7.56 -11.16 4.26
N ARG A 118 -7.10 -12.10 3.42
CA ARG A 118 -7.60 -13.48 3.38
C ARG A 118 -7.38 -14.18 4.73
N GLY A 119 -8.42 -14.86 5.23
CA GLY A 119 -8.37 -15.62 6.48
C GLY A 119 -8.48 -14.78 7.76
N ILE A 120 -8.48 -13.44 7.67
CA ILE A 120 -8.77 -12.58 8.81
C ILE A 120 -10.28 -12.36 8.88
N ARG A 121 -10.86 -12.86 9.96
CA ARG A 121 -12.28 -12.69 10.26
C ARG A 121 -12.50 -11.19 10.55
N ASN A 122 -13.28 -10.50 9.71
CA ASN A 122 -13.57 -9.06 9.83
C ASN A 122 -14.56 -8.78 10.95
N TRP A 123 -14.11 -8.11 12.03
CA TRP A 123 -14.98 -7.77 13.16
C TRP A 123 -15.46 -6.33 12.98
N PRO A 124 -16.76 -6.09 12.75
CA PRO A 124 -17.29 -4.75 12.74
C PRO A 124 -17.33 -4.22 14.18
N SER A 125 -16.57 -3.15 14.44
CA SER A 125 -16.58 -2.37 15.69
C SER A 125 -16.04 -3.08 16.95
N PRO A 126 -15.60 -2.30 17.96
CA PRO A 126 -15.20 -2.87 19.23
C PRO A 126 -16.43 -3.53 19.88
N CYS A 127 -16.49 -4.85 19.89
CA CYS A 127 -17.45 -5.55 20.73
C CYS A 127 -17.08 -5.24 22.18
N ASN A 128 -17.91 -4.47 22.88
CA ASN A 128 -17.70 -3.99 24.25
C ASN A 128 -17.44 -5.08 25.31
N HIS A 129 -17.45 -6.37 24.94
CA HIS A 129 -17.30 -7.53 25.83
C HIS A 129 -16.32 -8.59 25.29
N CYS A 130 -15.42 -8.25 24.37
CA CYS A 130 -14.40 -9.19 23.91
C CYS A 130 -13.06 -8.93 24.59
N SER A 131 -12.43 -9.96 25.17
CA SER A 131 -11.06 -9.93 25.74
C SER A 131 -9.97 -9.49 24.74
N GLN A 132 -10.30 -9.39 23.45
CA GLN A 132 -9.44 -8.87 22.40
C GLN A 132 -9.44 -7.34 22.26
N HIS A 133 -10.27 -6.59 23.00
CA HIS A 133 -10.30 -5.11 22.97
C HIS A 133 -8.93 -4.45 23.14
N GLN A 134 -8.06 -5.06 23.95
CA GLN A 134 -6.67 -4.58 24.17
C GLN A 134 -5.75 -4.75 22.96
N ARG A 135 -6.03 -5.65 22.02
CA ARG A 135 -5.24 -5.78 20.77
C ARG A 135 -5.66 -4.74 19.74
N TYR A 136 -6.95 -4.45 19.65
CA TYR A 136 -7.47 -3.47 18.71
C TYR A 136 -7.12 -2.03 19.09
N SER A 137 -6.96 -1.72 20.38
CA SER A 137 -6.63 -0.36 20.86
C SER A 137 -5.22 0.10 20.51
N LYS A 138 -4.31 -0.81 20.18
CA LYS A 138 -2.92 -0.48 19.82
C LYS A 138 -2.75 -0.08 18.35
N GLN A 139 -3.53 -0.65 17.44
CA GLN A 139 -3.34 -0.50 15.99
C GLN A 139 -3.30 0.94 15.49
N THR A 140 -2.61 1.21 14.40
CA THR A 140 -2.39 2.58 13.89
C THR A 140 -2.97 2.81 12.50
N THR A 141 -3.06 4.08 12.08
CA THR A 141 -3.29 4.43 10.67
C THR A 141 -2.01 4.21 9.87
N THR A 142 -2.10 3.98 8.57
CA THR A 142 -0.93 3.90 7.69
C THR A 142 -0.92 5.09 6.76
N TYR A 143 0.26 5.70 6.61
CA TYR A 143 0.53 6.72 5.61
C TYR A 143 1.83 6.33 4.93
N GLN A 144 1.75 5.72 3.75
CA GLN A 144 2.94 5.20 3.08
C GLN A 144 3.07 5.85 1.71
N ARG A 145 4.33 6.12 1.36
CA ARG A 145 4.69 6.74 0.09
C ARG A 145 5.68 5.85 -0.62
N TYR A 146 5.42 5.63 -1.90
CA TYR A 146 6.18 4.73 -2.75
C TYR A 146 6.67 5.53 -3.96
N PHE A 147 7.97 5.49 -4.19
CA PHE A 147 8.65 6.23 -5.23
C PHE A 147 9.51 5.26 -6.03
N PHE A 148 9.22 5.09 -7.32
CA PHE A 148 10.00 4.20 -8.18
C PHE A 148 9.90 4.63 -9.64
N PHE A 149 10.88 4.23 -10.42
CA PHE A 149 10.88 4.42 -11.86
C PHE A 149 10.23 3.22 -12.53
N THR A 150 9.41 3.49 -13.55
CA THR A 150 8.86 2.50 -14.47
C THR A 150 9.34 2.81 -15.88
N GLU A 151 9.58 1.75 -16.65
CA GLU A 151 9.95 1.81 -18.07
C GLU A 151 8.70 1.93 -18.96
#